data_AF-A0A815R0I3-F1
#
_entry.id   AF-A0A815R0I3-F1
#
_cell.length_a   1.000
_cell.length_b   1.000
_cell.length_c   1.000
_cell.angle_alpha   90.00
_cell.angle_beta   90.00
_cell.angle_gamma   90.00
#
_symmetry.space_group_name_H-M   'P 1'
#
loop_
_entity.id
_entity.type
_entity.pdbx_description
1 polymer ?
#
loop_
_entity_poly.entity_id
_entity_poly.type
_entity_poly.pdbx_seq_one_letter_code
_entity_poly.pdbx_strand_id
1 'polypeptide(L)'
;MPSESNFIALLKQRIDAGDHLLQSHLEKGPRNSTYTSSSVQNEIIEVIHEYILSSILGRLAPSALYSIIVDGTTDSSNIEQLCLLIRYVDPQSHEIREDFLAFIPTAPSTGEAIAHHILSSLKRYQLPLNNCIGQAYDGAPSMSGIFNGCQAIVIRSCPDAEYMHCSSHALNLSLIDSCTSHLIRNMFGIIKSVTTFFNDSAKRTNALKHEIERPDNDYIILSKKKRLLSLCETRWVERNVALETFLELYVSISNTLDCLRIEGNSTSEQLYHSINSFETITSLCVACFLLSEITPLSRLLQTPTIDFGIAHHQVLSLLNTFETRETNATDYFKNIVFEQAKQISEELFIQPAAPRTHQRRHGHRLLDPEEFYRDQNEMYLPVKETPTSCA
;
A
#
# COMPACT_ATOMS: atom_id res chain seq x y z
N MET A 1 -23.38 17.67 6.70
CA MET A 1 -22.66 18.97 6.68
C MET A 1 -21.52 18.82 5.69
N PRO A 2 -21.38 19.66 4.65
CA PRO A 2 -20.15 19.66 3.87
C PRO A 2 -18.98 19.90 4.84
N SER A 3 -17.93 19.11 4.75
CA SER A 3 -16.72 19.32 5.53
C SER A 3 -16.18 20.72 5.23
N GLU A 4 -15.87 21.48 6.27
CA GLU A 4 -15.20 22.77 6.14
C GLU A 4 -13.86 22.61 5.37
N SER A 5 -13.59 23.47 4.39
CA SER A 5 -12.35 23.40 3.60
C SER A 5 -11.13 23.72 4.46
N ASN A 6 -9.99 23.09 4.17
CA ASN A 6 -8.72 23.29 4.90
C ASN A 6 -8.33 24.77 5.00
N PHE A 7 -8.52 25.57 3.95
CA PHE A 7 -8.21 27.00 3.96
C PHE A 7 -8.99 27.75 5.05
N ILE A 8 -10.30 27.52 5.15
CA ILE A 8 -11.16 28.13 6.18
C ILE A 8 -10.77 27.65 7.58
N ALA A 9 -10.46 26.36 7.73
CA ALA A 9 -9.97 25.83 9.00
C ALA A 9 -8.66 26.51 9.45
N LEU A 10 -7.73 26.77 8.52
CA LEU A 10 -6.49 27.50 8.80
C LEU A 10 -6.76 28.97 9.18
N LEU A 11 -7.70 29.65 8.52
CA LEU A 11 -8.10 31.00 8.92
C LEU A 11 -8.66 31.03 10.34
N LYS A 12 -9.53 30.08 10.68
CA LYS A 12 -10.06 29.94 12.05
C LYS A 12 -8.96 29.65 13.06
N GLN A 13 -8.03 28.75 12.75
CA GLN A 13 -6.89 28.47 13.62
C GLN A 13 -6.07 29.73 13.91
N ARG A 14 -5.90 30.63 12.93
CA ARG A 14 -5.23 31.93 13.14
C ARG A 14 -6.02 32.87 14.04
N ILE A 15 -7.35 32.90 13.90
CA ILE A 15 -8.24 33.66 14.79
C ILE A 15 -8.15 33.12 16.22
N ASP A 16 -8.23 31.81 16.40
CA ASP A 16 -8.13 31.14 17.70
C ASP A 16 -6.75 31.36 18.34
N ALA A 17 -5.70 31.53 17.53
CA ALA A 17 -4.37 31.91 17.98
C ALA A 17 -4.22 33.41 18.34
N GLY A 18 -5.31 34.19 18.27
CA GLY A 18 -5.36 35.59 18.72
C GLY A 18 -5.31 36.64 17.60
N ASP A 19 -5.49 36.27 16.33
CA ASP A 19 -5.55 37.24 15.22
C ASP A 19 -6.91 37.96 15.17
N HIS A 20 -7.09 38.91 16.10
CA HIS A 20 -8.30 39.72 16.22
C HIS A 20 -8.55 40.63 15.01
N LEU A 21 -7.50 40.99 14.26
CA LEU A 21 -7.63 41.78 13.04
C LEU A 21 -8.29 40.94 11.94
N LEU A 22 -7.80 39.72 11.72
CA LEU A 22 -8.39 38.77 10.78
C LEU A 22 -9.84 38.44 11.17
N GLN A 23 -10.10 38.24 12.47
CA GLN A 23 -11.45 38.01 12.97
C GLN A 23 -12.39 39.17 12.61
N SER A 24 -11.99 40.40 12.93
CA SER A 24 -12.80 41.59 12.63
C SER A 24 -12.99 41.79 11.12
N HIS A 25 -11.98 41.47 10.31
CA HIS A 25 -12.06 41.55 8.85
C HIS A 25 -13.09 40.57 8.29
N LEU A 26 -13.10 39.32 8.76
CA LEU A 26 -14.04 38.29 8.29
C LEU A 26 -15.46 38.51 8.78
N GLU A 27 -15.65 39.07 9.99
CA GLU A 27 -16.98 39.32 10.56
C GLU A 27 -17.63 40.62 10.05
N LYS A 28 -16.85 41.69 9.92
CA LYS A 28 -17.37 43.05 9.64
C LYS A 28 -17.03 43.54 8.24
N GLY A 29 -16.12 42.86 7.54
CA GLY A 29 -15.72 43.24 6.20
C GLY A 29 -16.83 43.04 5.17
N PRO A 30 -16.82 43.81 4.07
CA PRO A 30 -17.66 43.53 2.90
C PRO A 30 -17.53 42.09 2.43
N ARG A 31 -18.64 41.48 1.97
CA ARG A 31 -18.63 40.07 1.49
C ARG A 31 -17.64 39.79 0.36
N ASN A 32 -17.36 40.80 -0.48
CA ASN A 32 -16.40 40.68 -1.58
C ASN A 32 -14.94 40.83 -1.16
N SER A 33 -14.64 41.16 0.10
CA SER A 33 -13.28 41.28 0.62
C SER A 33 -12.89 40.18 1.59
N THR A 34 -13.73 39.16 1.80
CA THR A 34 -13.38 38.05 2.69
C THR A 34 -12.37 37.09 2.07
N TYR A 35 -12.29 37.04 0.72
CA TYR A 35 -11.42 36.13 -0.03
C TYR A 35 -11.62 34.63 0.30
N THR A 36 -12.79 34.29 0.83
CA THR A 36 -13.13 32.92 1.28
C THR A 36 -13.91 32.11 0.25
N SER A 37 -14.29 32.70 -0.90
CA SER A 37 -15.01 31.98 -1.95
C SER A 37 -14.15 30.89 -2.58
N SER A 38 -14.78 29.85 -3.11
CA SER A 38 -14.07 28.76 -3.80
C SER A 38 -13.25 29.26 -4.99
N SER A 39 -13.75 30.24 -5.74
CA SER A 39 -13.02 30.86 -6.85
C SER A 39 -11.70 31.48 -6.40
N VAL A 40 -11.74 32.29 -5.33
CA VAL A 40 -10.53 32.93 -4.79
C VAL A 40 -9.58 31.90 -4.20
N GLN A 41 -10.09 30.88 -3.52
CA GLN A 41 -9.25 29.79 -3.02
C GLN A 41 -8.50 29.09 -4.16
N ASN A 42 -9.16 28.82 -5.28
CA ASN A 42 -8.52 28.23 -6.45
C ASN A 42 -7.49 29.16 -7.09
N GLU A 43 -7.77 30.46 -7.20
CA GLU A 43 -6.78 31.44 -7.68
C GLU A 43 -5.53 31.47 -6.79
N ILE A 44 -5.70 31.44 -5.47
CA ILE A 44 -4.58 31.37 -4.51
C ILE A 44 -3.77 30.08 -4.72
N ILE A 45 -4.45 28.93 -4.91
CA ILE A 45 -3.81 27.64 -5.17
C ILE A 45 -3.00 27.70 -6.47
N GLU A 46 -3.56 28.30 -7.53
CA GLU A 46 -2.89 28.47 -8.82
C GLU A 46 -1.63 29.33 -8.70
N VAL A 47 -1.70 30.48 -8.02
CA VAL A 47 -0.54 31.34 -7.79
C VAL A 47 0.55 30.63 -6.99
N ILE A 48 0.18 29.90 -5.94
CA ILE A 48 1.13 29.10 -5.14
C ILE A 48 1.76 28.00 -6.01
N HIS A 49 0.96 27.32 -6.83
CA HIS A 49 1.43 26.31 -7.76
C HIS A 49 2.46 26.90 -8.74
N GLU A 50 2.15 28.02 -9.39
CA GLU A 50 3.06 28.69 -10.32
C GLU A 50 4.37 29.13 -9.64
N TYR A 51 4.28 29.66 -8.43
CA TYR A 51 5.46 30.07 -7.66
C TYR A 51 6.36 28.86 -7.31
N ILE A 52 5.78 27.78 -6.80
CA ILE A 52 6.51 26.55 -6.45
C ILE A 52 7.15 25.95 -7.70
N LEU A 53 6.38 25.83 -8.78
CA LEU A 53 6.87 25.28 -10.04
C LEU A 53 8.01 26.12 -10.62
N SER A 54 7.88 27.45 -10.63
CA SER A 54 8.94 28.37 -11.05
C SER A 54 10.19 28.21 -10.20
N SER A 55 10.05 28.02 -8.89
CA SER A 55 11.17 27.75 -7.98
C SER A 55 11.86 26.40 -8.26
N ILE A 56 11.09 25.34 -8.54
CA ILE A 56 11.64 24.03 -8.94
C ILE A 56 12.41 24.17 -10.26
N LEU A 57 11.79 24.75 -11.29
CA LEU A 57 12.39 24.91 -12.61
C LEU A 57 13.59 25.85 -12.58
N GLY A 58 13.56 26.90 -11.76
CA GLY A 58 14.68 27.82 -11.57
C GLY A 58 15.90 27.19 -10.88
N ARG A 59 15.70 26.12 -10.09
CA ARG A 59 16.81 25.34 -9.51
C ARG A 59 17.50 24.43 -10.52
N LEU A 60 16.79 24.01 -11.58
CA LEU A 60 17.36 23.22 -12.66
C LEU A 60 18.20 24.13 -13.55
N ALA A 61 19.52 23.94 -13.55
CA ALA A 61 20.37 24.61 -14.52
C ALA A 61 19.95 24.18 -15.95
N PRO A 62 20.05 25.06 -16.97
CA PRO A 62 19.68 24.71 -18.36
C PRO A 62 20.42 23.48 -18.92
N SER A 63 21.62 23.19 -18.40
CA SER A 63 22.44 22.03 -18.77
C SER A 63 22.36 20.88 -17.76
N ALA A 64 21.49 20.96 -16.75
CA ALA A 64 21.34 19.91 -15.76
C ALA A 64 20.76 18.65 -16.41
N LEU A 65 21.41 17.52 -16.16
CA LEU A 65 20.88 16.20 -16.47
C LEU A 65 19.81 15.85 -15.44
N TYR A 66 18.76 15.18 -15.89
CA TYR A 66 17.65 14.80 -15.04
C TYR A 66 17.06 13.45 -15.43
N SER A 67 16.30 12.86 -14.51
CA SER A 67 15.48 11.69 -14.77
C SER A 67 14.02 12.00 -14.44
N ILE A 68 13.10 11.28 -15.07
CA ILE A 68 11.67 11.38 -14.78
C ILE A 68 11.19 10.14 -14.02
N ILE A 69 10.30 10.34 -13.06
CA ILE A 69 9.60 9.28 -12.37
C ILE A 69 8.11 9.53 -12.58
N VAL A 70 7.39 8.56 -13.15
CA VAL A 70 5.98 8.71 -13.44
C VAL A 70 5.20 7.54 -12.87
N ASP A 71 4.15 7.85 -12.11
CA ASP A 71 3.27 6.84 -11.51
C ASP A 71 1.80 7.16 -11.81
N GLY A 72 0.99 6.11 -11.95
CA GLY A 72 -0.45 6.22 -12.17
C GLY A 72 -1.19 6.47 -10.87
N THR A 73 -2.11 7.41 -10.87
CA THR A 73 -3.00 7.68 -9.74
C THR A 73 -4.41 7.96 -10.21
N THR A 74 -5.36 8.00 -9.28
CA THR A 74 -6.76 8.30 -9.53
C THR A 74 -7.20 9.39 -8.58
N ASP A 75 -7.86 10.43 -9.10
CA ASP A 75 -8.39 11.51 -8.28
C ASP A 75 -9.68 11.10 -7.53
N SER A 76 -10.19 12.01 -6.69
CA SER A 76 -11.42 11.76 -5.90
C SER A 76 -12.68 11.58 -6.74
N SER A 77 -12.64 11.91 -8.03
CA SER A 77 -13.72 11.71 -9.00
C SER A 77 -13.53 10.45 -9.85
N ASN A 78 -12.58 9.58 -9.49
CA ASN A 78 -12.18 8.39 -10.23
C ASN A 78 -11.60 8.67 -11.62
N ILE A 79 -10.98 9.83 -11.83
CA ILE A 79 -10.30 10.17 -13.08
C ILE A 79 -8.83 9.77 -12.95
N GLU A 80 -8.36 8.97 -13.89
CA GLU A 80 -6.95 8.57 -14.00
C GLU A 80 -6.06 9.78 -14.34
N GLN A 81 -4.92 9.87 -13.68
CA GLN A 81 -3.91 10.91 -13.90
C GLN A 81 -2.52 10.33 -13.68
N LEU A 82 -1.52 10.90 -14.33
CA LEU A 82 -0.11 10.56 -14.12
C LEU A 82 0.54 11.59 -13.20
N CYS A 83 1.20 11.12 -12.16
CA CYS A 83 2.05 11.94 -11.30
C CYS A 83 3.44 12.03 -11.94
N LEU A 84 3.85 13.21 -12.41
CA LEU A 84 5.19 13.44 -12.97
C LEU A 84 6.10 14.08 -11.92
N LEU A 85 7.18 13.38 -11.58
CA LEU A 85 8.28 13.89 -10.77
C LEU A 85 9.55 13.99 -11.60
N ILE A 86 10.43 14.90 -11.20
CA ILE A 86 11.78 15.04 -11.73
C ILE A 86 12.80 14.74 -10.64
N ARG A 87 13.83 13.97 -11.01
CA ARG A 87 14.98 13.65 -10.18
C ARG A 87 16.25 14.24 -10.77
N TYR A 88 17.00 15.01 -9.98
CA TYR A 88 18.19 15.72 -10.44
C TYR A 88 19.15 16.00 -9.27
N VAL A 89 20.38 16.42 -9.58
CA VAL A 89 21.34 16.89 -8.57
C VAL A 89 21.19 18.40 -8.45
N ASP A 90 20.89 18.87 -7.24
CA ASP A 90 20.81 20.31 -6.98
C ASP A 90 22.20 20.93 -7.13
N PRO A 91 22.39 21.92 -8.03
CA PRO A 91 23.69 22.53 -8.25
C PRO A 91 24.20 23.32 -7.03
N GLN A 92 23.34 23.68 -6.08
CA GLN A 92 23.73 24.42 -4.88
C GLN A 92 24.07 23.50 -3.71
N SER A 93 23.23 22.52 -3.40
CA SER A 93 23.46 21.61 -2.27
C SER A 93 24.30 20.39 -2.64
N HIS A 94 24.43 20.08 -3.93
CA HIS A 94 25.04 18.84 -4.46
C HIS A 94 24.33 17.56 -3.99
N GLU A 95 23.06 17.68 -3.57
CA GLU A 95 22.25 16.56 -3.14
C GLU A 95 21.29 16.12 -4.26
N ILE A 96 20.93 14.84 -4.24
CA ILE A 96 19.87 14.32 -5.10
C ILE A 96 18.54 14.88 -4.59
N ARG A 97 17.76 15.42 -5.51
CA ARG A 97 16.43 15.95 -5.25
C ARG A 97 15.39 15.27 -6.12
N GLU A 98 14.22 15.10 -5.55
CA GLU A 98 13.00 14.68 -6.24
C GLU A 98 11.95 15.76 -5.99
N ASP A 99 11.49 16.39 -7.06
CA ASP A 99 10.48 17.45 -6.99
C ASP A 99 9.29 17.06 -7.87
N PHE A 100 8.08 17.24 -7.34
CA PHE A 100 6.83 17.02 -8.07
C PHE A 100 6.61 18.15 -9.07
N LEU A 101 6.33 17.83 -10.33
CA LEU A 101 6.08 18.81 -11.38
C LEU A 101 4.59 19.02 -11.63
N ALA A 102 3.85 17.93 -11.88
CA ALA A 102 2.44 18.01 -12.25
C ALA A 102 1.70 16.69 -12.15
N PHE A 103 0.38 16.81 -12.00
CA PHE A 103 -0.54 15.77 -12.44
C PHE A 103 -0.87 16.00 -13.91
N ILE A 104 -0.68 14.97 -14.72
CA ILE A 104 -1.02 14.98 -16.13
C ILE A 104 -2.34 14.21 -16.29
N PRO A 105 -3.44 14.87 -16.68
CA PRO A 105 -4.70 14.19 -16.90
C PRO A 105 -4.55 13.17 -18.01
N THR A 106 -4.95 11.92 -17.76
CA THR A 106 -4.89 10.85 -18.75
C THR A 106 -6.20 10.09 -18.72
N ALA A 107 -6.89 10.02 -19.86
CA ALA A 107 -7.88 8.97 -20.06
C ALA A 107 -7.17 7.60 -20.03
N PRO A 108 -7.89 6.47 -19.84
CA PRO A 108 -7.30 5.14 -20.00
C PRO A 108 -6.55 5.07 -21.33
N SER A 109 -5.23 5.03 -21.24
CA SER A 109 -4.34 5.45 -22.33
C SER A 109 -3.38 4.34 -22.72
N THR A 110 -3.13 4.26 -24.03
CA THR A 110 -2.06 3.45 -24.59
C THR A 110 -0.70 4.02 -24.18
N GLY A 111 0.36 3.22 -24.24
CA GLY A 111 1.72 3.70 -23.96
C GLY A 111 2.13 4.91 -24.80
N GLU A 112 1.60 5.01 -26.02
CA GLU A 112 1.80 6.17 -26.91
C GLU A 112 1.18 7.45 -26.36
N ALA A 113 -0.06 7.40 -25.90
CA ALA A 113 -0.72 8.57 -25.32
C ALA A 113 0.02 9.04 -24.05
N ILE A 114 0.40 8.11 -23.17
CA ILE A 114 1.19 8.38 -21.96
C ILE A 114 2.51 9.07 -22.34
N ALA A 115 3.28 8.50 -23.25
CA ALA A 115 4.56 9.09 -23.68
C ALA A 115 4.38 10.48 -24.28
N HIS A 116 3.37 10.68 -25.12
CA HIS A 116 3.08 11.99 -25.71
C HIS A 116 2.73 13.04 -24.64
N HIS A 117 1.96 12.67 -23.62
CA HIS A 117 1.62 13.52 -22.49
C HIS A 117 2.85 13.91 -21.65
N ILE A 118 3.75 12.95 -21.39
CA ILE A 118 5.02 13.19 -20.69
C ILE A 118 5.90 14.14 -21.51
N LEU A 119 6.17 13.83 -22.78
CA LEU A 119 7.03 14.62 -23.64
C LEU A 119 6.49 16.04 -23.86
N SER A 120 5.17 16.19 -23.98
CA SER A 120 4.52 17.51 -24.08
C SER A 120 4.67 18.31 -22.79
N SER A 121 4.56 17.65 -21.63
CA SER A 121 4.78 18.30 -20.33
C SER A 121 6.23 18.77 -20.17
N LEU A 122 7.21 17.94 -20.52
CA LEU A 122 8.63 18.32 -20.50
C LEU A 122 8.90 19.53 -21.40
N LYS A 123 8.36 19.54 -22.62
CA LYS A 123 8.47 20.70 -23.53
C LYS A 123 7.80 21.95 -22.97
N ARG A 124 6.61 21.82 -22.36
CA ARG A 124 5.90 22.94 -21.71
C ARG A 124 6.73 23.56 -20.59
N TYR A 125 7.43 22.74 -19.82
CA TYR A 125 8.34 23.19 -18.75
C TYR A 125 9.73 23.58 -19.25
N GLN A 126 9.95 23.60 -20.57
CA GLN A 126 11.21 23.96 -21.22
C GLN A 126 12.39 23.08 -20.74
N LEU A 127 12.10 21.83 -20.39
CA LEU A 127 13.12 20.85 -20.01
C LEU A 127 13.67 20.19 -21.29
N PRO A 128 14.98 20.32 -21.57
CA PRO A 128 15.56 19.75 -22.78
C PRO A 128 15.52 18.23 -22.74
N LEU A 129 14.85 17.61 -23.74
CA LEU A 129 14.72 16.16 -23.83
C LEU A 129 16.07 15.43 -23.88
N ASN A 130 17.09 16.04 -24.51
CA ASN A 130 18.44 15.50 -24.58
C ASN A 130 19.15 15.44 -23.21
N ASN A 131 18.65 16.14 -22.20
CA ASN A 131 19.20 16.09 -20.84
C ASN A 131 18.46 15.06 -19.97
N CYS A 132 17.41 14.42 -20.49
CA CYS A 132 16.71 13.34 -19.82
C CYS A 132 17.54 12.06 -19.95
N ILE A 133 18.16 11.64 -18.85
CA ILE A 133 19.07 10.48 -18.78
C ILE A 133 18.46 9.27 -18.06
N GLY A 134 17.22 9.38 -17.59
CA GLY A 134 16.52 8.25 -16.99
C GLY A 134 15.03 8.42 -16.96
N GLN A 135 14.32 7.30 -16.96
CA GLN A 135 12.86 7.24 -16.86
C GLN A 135 12.44 6.05 -16.01
N ALA A 136 11.53 6.25 -15.05
CA ALA A 136 11.07 5.20 -14.15
C ALA A 136 9.54 5.13 -14.10
N TYR A 137 9.00 3.93 -14.34
CA TYR A 137 7.55 3.64 -14.36
C TYR A 137 7.23 2.31 -13.67
N ASP A 138 5.95 2.03 -13.48
CA ASP A 138 5.47 0.69 -13.13
C ASP A 138 5.70 -0.33 -14.27
N GLY A 139 5.36 -1.59 -13.97
CA GLY A 139 5.53 -2.71 -14.89
C GLY A 139 4.38 -2.89 -15.87
N ALA A 140 3.37 -2.02 -15.87
CA ALA A 140 2.18 -2.21 -16.70
C ALA A 140 2.55 -2.28 -18.19
N PRO A 141 1.88 -3.12 -19.01
CA PRO A 141 2.24 -3.27 -20.43
C PRO A 141 2.23 -1.97 -21.24
N SER A 142 1.36 -1.02 -20.88
CA SER A 142 1.31 0.33 -21.46
C SER A 142 2.55 1.16 -21.11
N MET A 143 3.20 0.91 -19.98
CA MET A 143 4.40 1.62 -19.53
C MET A 143 5.68 0.93 -19.98
N SER A 144 5.84 -0.35 -19.61
CA SER A 144 7.09 -1.13 -19.71
C SER A 144 7.34 -1.77 -21.08
N GLY A 145 6.31 -1.83 -21.94
CA GLY A 145 6.38 -2.52 -23.23
C GLY A 145 7.53 -2.05 -24.13
N ILE A 146 8.36 -2.99 -24.59
CA ILE A 146 9.59 -2.71 -25.36
C ILE A 146 9.36 -2.17 -26.78
N PHE A 147 8.16 -2.36 -27.35
CA PHE A 147 7.84 -1.93 -28.71
C PHE A 147 6.94 -0.69 -28.75
N ASN A 148 5.86 -0.70 -27.97
CA ASN A 148 4.80 0.32 -27.98
C ASN A 148 4.42 0.80 -26.58
N GLY A 149 5.19 0.41 -25.56
CA GLY A 149 5.04 0.97 -24.22
C GLY A 149 5.56 2.41 -24.17
N CYS A 150 5.17 3.14 -23.14
CA CYS A 150 5.64 4.49 -22.87
C CYS A 150 7.16 4.57 -22.92
N GLN A 151 7.84 3.61 -22.29
CA GLN A 151 9.30 3.62 -22.19
C GLN A 151 9.98 3.59 -23.56
N ALA A 152 9.51 2.70 -24.46
CA ALA A 152 10.08 2.57 -25.79
C ALA A 152 9.91 3.85 -26.62
N ILE A 153 8.82 4.59 -26.41
CA ILE A 153 8.51 5.82 -27.14
C ILE A 153 9.29 7.00 -26.56
N VAL A 154 9.46 7.07 -25.24
CA VAL A 154 10.30 8.09 -24.60
C VAL A 154 11.75 7.90 -25.00
N ILE A 155 12.29 6.66 -25.04
CA ILE A 155 13.66 6.40 -25.53
C ILE A 155 13.87 6.94 -26.95
N ARG A 156 12.88 6.83 -27.85
CA ARG A 156 12.99 7.38 -29.21
C ARG A 156 13.17 8.90 -29.24
N SER A 157 12.65 9.61 -28.23
CA SER A 157 12.74 11.08 -28.13
C SER A 157 13.88 11.55 -27.22
N CYS A 158 14.26 10.72 -26.25
CA CYS A 158 15.31 10.92 -25.27
C CYS A 158 16.22 9.67 -25.27
N PRO A 159 17.16 9.55 -26.21
CA PRO A 159 17.92 8.30 -26.40
C PRO A 159 18.73 7.86 -25.18
N ASP A 160 19.16 8.80 -24.35
CA ASP A 160 19.92 8.55 -23.13
C ASP A 160 19.03 8.26 -21.91
N ALA A 161 17.69 8.34 -22.05
CA ALA A 161 16.76 8.10 -20.95
C ALA A 161 16.60 6.61 -20.67
N GLU A 162 17.50 6.01 -19.91
CA GLU A 162 17.40 4.58 -19.56
C GLU A 162 16.15 4.28 -18.74
N TYR A 163 15.45 3.19 -19.11
CA TYR A 163 14.25 2.74 -18.41
C TYR A 163 14.60 1.94 -17.15
N MET A 164 13.96 2.33 -16.05
CA MET A 164 14.01 1.62 -14.78
C MET A 164 12.60 1.15 -14.39
N HIS A 165 12.43 -0.16 -14.26
CA HIS A 165 11.22 -0.75 -13.72
C HIS A 165 11.15 -0.48 -12.21
N CYS A 166 10.01 0.00 -11.72
CA CYS A 166 9.77 0.23 -10.30
C CYS A 166 10.07 -1.02 -9.46
N SER A 167 11.14 -0.97 -8.68
CA SER A 167 11.59 -2.10 -7.84
C SER A 167 10.54 -2.51 -6.80
N SER A 168 9.82 -1.54 -6.24
CA SER A 168 8.71 -1.82 -5.31
C SER A 168 7.56 -2.57 -6.01
N HIS A 169 7.25 -2.22 -7.26
CA HIS A 169 6.24 -2.92 -8.05
C HIS A 169 6.71 -4.32 -8.44
N ALA A 170 7.98 -4.47 -8.87
CA ALA A 170 8.57 -5.76 -9.20
C ALA A 170 8.57 -6.74 -8.01
N LEU A 171 8.93 -6.27 -6.82
CA LEU A 171 8.80 -7.04 -5.58
C LEU A 171 7.34 -7.43 -5.33
N ASN A 172 6.42 -6.48 -5.48
CA ASN A 172 4.98 -6.74 -5.29
C ASN A 172 4.44 -7.83 -6.23
N LEU A 173 4.81 -7.79 -7.52
CA LEU A 173 4.43 -8.81 -8.49
C LEU A 173 5.01 -10.18 -8.13
N SER A 174 6.28 -10.25 -7.74
CA SER A 174 6.94 -11.50 -7.34
C SER A 174 6.24 -12.17 -6.15
N LEU A 175 5.81 -11.37 -5.17
CA LEU A 175 5.08 -11.86 -4.00
C LEU A 175 3.66 -12.33 -4.34
N ILE A 176 2.95 -11.61 -5.21
CA ILE A 176 1.62 -12.01 -5.66
C ILE A 176 1.70 -13.32 -6.44
N ASP A 177 2.66 -13.45 -7.36
CA ASP A 177 2.85 -14.68 -8.15
C ASP A 177 3.20 -15.88 -7.26
N SER A 178 3.95 -15.63 -6.19
CA SER A 178 4.30 -16.64 -5.20
C SER A 178 3.11 -17.06 -4.29
N CYS A 179 2.05 -16.26 -4.18
CA CYS A 179 0.86 -16.55 -3.36
C CYS A 179 -0.11 -17.52 -4.07
N THR A 180 0.35 -18.73 -4.36
CA THR A 180 -0.43 -19.75 -5.09
C THR A 180 -1.42 -20.53 -4.22
N SER A 181 -1.18 -20.60 -2.91
CA SER A 181 -2.02 -21.36 -1.97
C SER A 181 -3.45 -20.79 -1.89
N HIS A 182 -4.43 -21.67 -2.07
CA HIS A 182 -5.85 -21.34 -1.94
C HIS A 182 -6.21 -20.91 -0.50
N LEU A 183 -5.53 -21.45 0.52
CA LEU A 183 -5.74 -21.08 1.92
C LEU A 183 -5.38 -19.61 2.17
N ILE A 184 -4.19 -19.20 1.69
CA ILE A 184 -3.72 -17.82 1.79
C ILE A 184 -4.63 -16.87 1.00
N ARG A 185 -5.04 -17.26 -0.21
CA ARG A 185 -5.97 -16.46 -1.03
C ARG A 185 -7.34 -16.29 -0.38
N ASN A 186 -7.89 -17.37 0.19
CA ASN A 186 -9.16 -17.35 0.91
C ASN A 186 -9.06 -16.45 2.15
N MET A 187 -7.98 -16.58 2.92
CA MET A 187 -7.70 -15.73 4.07
C MET A 187 -7.66 -14.24 3.69
N PHE A 188 -6.96 -13.87 2.61
CA PHE A 188 -6.97 -12.48 2.11
C PHE A 188 -8.37 -12.00 1.72
N GLY A 189 -9.16 -12.85 1.08
CA GLY A 189 -10.56 -12.55 0.74
C GLY A 189 -11.42 -12.31 1.98
N ILE A 190 -11.30 -13.17 2.99
CA ILE A 190 -12.03 -13.06 4.26
C ILE A 190 -11.65 -11.76 4.98
N ILE A 191 -10.36 -11.45 5.11
CA ILE A 191 -9.90 -10.21 5.75
C ILE A 191 -10.40 -8.98 5.00
N LYS A 192 -10.36 -8.99 3.65
CA LYS A 192 -10.93 -7.90 2.85
C LYS A 192 -12.42 -7.73 3.13
N SER A 193 -13.19 -8.81 3.16
CA SER A 193 -14.63 -8.75 3.48
C SER A 193 -14.92 -8.23 4.88
N VAL A 194 -14.15 -8.65 5.89
CA VAL A 194 -14.31 -8.17 7.29
C VAL A 194 -13.97 -6.69 7.39
N THR A 195 -12.84 -6.26 6.80
CA THR A 195 -12.41 -4.86 6.84
C THR A 195 -13.40 -3.93 6.13
N THR A 196 -13.89 -4.31 4.95
CA THR A 196 -14.96 -3.60 4.24
C THR A 196 -16.24 -3.55 5.08
N PHE A 197 -16.65 -4.68 5.66
CA PHE A 197 -17.83 -4.73 6.53
C PHE A 197 -17.75 -3.70 7.66
N PHE A 198 -16.64 -3.63 8.41
CA PHE A 198 -16.52 -2.62 9.47
C PHE A 198 -16.47 -1.18 8.93
N ASN A 199 -15.71 -0.92 7.87
CA ASN A 199 -15.49 0.42 7.32
C ASN A 199 -16.73 1.01 6.65
N ASP A 200 -17.61 0.19 6.09
CA ASP A 200 -18.84 0.63 5.42
C ASP A 200 -19.91 1.17 6.40
N SER A 201 -19.71 1.05 7.72
CA SER A 201 -20.66 1.58 8.71
C SER A 201 -19.98 2.17 9.93
N ALA A 202 -20.24 3.45 10.18
CA ALA A 202 -19.81 4.12 11.40
C ALA A 202 -20.31 3.41 12.67
N LYS A 203 -21.53 2.84 12.66
CA LYS A 203 -22.07 2.06 13.78
C LYS A 203 -21.18 0.83 14.07
N ARG A 204 -20.84 0.06 13.03
CA ARG A 204 -20.01 -1.15 13.16
C ARG A 204 -18.57 -0.80 13.56
N THR A 205 -18.00 0.24 12.97
CA THR A 205 -16.68 0.75 13.34
C THR A 205 -16.63 1.16 14.82
N ASN A 206 -17.67 1.83 15.32
CA ASN A 206 -17.73 2.23 16.73
C ASN A 206 -17.96 1.04 17.67
N ALA A 207 -18.73 0.04 17.25
CA ALA A 207 -18.88 -1.20 18.02
C ALA A 207 -17.53 -1.92 18.20
N LEU A 208 -16.75 -2.03 17.12
CA LEU A 208 -15.40 -2.61 17.19
C LEU A 208 -14.48 -1.78 18.09
N LYS A 209 -14.49 -0.44 17.97
CA LYS A 209 -13.71 0.43 18.86
C LYS A 209 -14.09 0.24 20.33
N HIS A 210 -15.37 0.08 20.63
CA HIS A 210 -15.83 -0.14 22.00
C HIS A 210 -15.31 -1.47 22.56
N GLU A 211 -15.31 -2.54 21.76
CA GLU A 211 -14.75 -3.84 22.16
C GLU A 211 -13.23 -3.79 22.32
N ILE A 212 -12.54 -3.02 21.47
CA ILE A 212 -11.08 -2.78 21.59
C ILE A 212 -10.76 -2.02 22.89
N GLU A 213 -11.58 -1.05 23.28
CA GLU A 213 -11.34 -0.18 24.45
C GLU A 213 -11.96 -0.73 25.75
N ARG A 214 -12.48 -1.96 25.74
CA ARG A 214 -13.19 -2.57 26.87
C ARG A 214 -12.27 -2.87 28.06
N PRO A 215 -12.53 -2.38 29.28
CA PRO A 215 -11.60 -2.47 30.43
C PRO A 215 -11.18 -3.90 30.83
N ASP A 216 -12.04 -4.88 30.63
CA ASP A 216 -11.82 -6.30 30.95
C ASP A 216 -11.14 -7.07 29.79
N ASN A 217 -10.77 -6.38 28.72
CA ASN A 217 -10.05 -6.97 27.61
C ASN A 217 -8.56 -6.91 27.91
N ASP A 218 -8.00 -7.99 28.47
CA ASP A 218 -6.58 -8.09 28.84
C ASP A 218 -5.63 -7.83 27.65
N TYR A 219 -6.13 -7.88 26.40
CA TYR A 219 -5.42 -7.47 25.19
C TYR A 219 -5.04 -5.99 25.13
N ILE A 220 -5.74 -5.11 25.85
CA ILE A 220 -5.49 -3.67 25.88
C ILE A 220 -4.07 -3.35 26.37
N ILE A 221 -3.47 -4.24 27.17
CA ILE A 221 -2.13 -4.04 27.72
C ILE A 221 -1.04 -4.26 26.64
N LEU A 222 -1.35 -4.95 25.52
CA LEU A 222 -0.37 -5.31 24.48
C LEU A 222 -0.57 -4.61 23.13
N SER A 223 -1.80 -4.37 22.67
CA SER A 223 -2.02 -3.72 21.36
C SER A 223 -2.07 -2.20 21.45
N LYS A 224 -1.22 -1.52 20.67
CA LYS A 224 -1.24 -0.06 20.48
C LYS A 224 -2.25 0.37 19.41
N LYS A 225 -2.91 -0.57 18.74
CA LYS A 225 -3.75 -0.30 17.56
C LYS A 225 -5.20 -0.07 17.97
N LYS A 226 -5.78 1.04 17.48
CA LYS A 226 -7.17 1.45 17.80
C LYS A 226 -8.14 1.36 16.64
N ARG A 227 -7.67 0.94 15.47
CA ARG A 227 -8.46 0.95 14.25
C ARG A 227 -8.01 -0.16 13.32
N LEU A 228 -8.98 -0.88 12.79
CA LEU A 228 -8.79 -1.83 11.72
C LEU A 228 -8.35 -1.12 10.43
N LEU A 229 -7.36 -1.67 9.73
CA LEU A 229 -6.86 -1.11 8.48
C LEU A 229 -7.39 -1.90 7.30
N SER A 230 -7.72 -1.20 6.21
CA SER A 230 -8.03 -1.86 4.93
C SER A 230 -6.76 -2.46 4.33
N LEU A 231 -6.89 -3.61 3.67
CA LEU A 231 -5.78 -4.20 2.91
C LEU A 231 -5.44 -3.31 1.71
N CYS A 232 -4.20 -2.84 1.64
CA CYS A 232 -3.69 -2.16 0.46
C CYS A 232 -3.48 -3.16 -0.68
N GLU A 233 -3.99 -2.84 -1.86
CA GLU A 233 -3.89 -3.71 -3.03
C GLU A 233 -2.49 -3.67 -3.65
N THR A 234 -1.84 -2.50 -3.60
CA THR A 234 -0.61 -2.21 -4.36
C THR A 234 0.67 -2.16 -3.50
N ARG A 235 0.57 -2.09 -2.17
CA ARG A 235 1.73 -1.94 -1.27
C ARG A 235 1.77 -3.00 -0.17
N TRP A 236 2.74 -3.90 -0.24
CA TRP A 236 2.90 -4.98 0.75
C TRP A 236 3.31 -4.51 2.14
N VAL A 237 4.01 -3.38 2.29
CA VAL A 237 4.30 -2.82 3.63
C VAL A 237 3.00 -2.47 4.34
N GLU A 238 2.10 -1.77 3.66
CA GLU A 238 0.79 -1.41 4.21
C GLU A 238 -0.08 -2.65 4.43
N ARG A 239 0.02 -3.63 3.53
CA ARG A 239 -0.67 -4.92 3.69
C ARG A 239 -0.16 -5.70 4.91
N ASN A 240 1.15 -5.76 5.14
CA ASN A 240 1.71 -6.40 6.32
C ASN A 240 1.23 -5.71 7.60
N VAL A 241 1.31 -4.37 7.65
CA VAL A 241 0.80 -3.60 8.80
C VAL A 241 -0.70 -3.84 9.02
N ALA A 242 -1.49 -3.99 7.96
CA ALA A 242 -2.91 -4.31 8.07
C ALA A 242 -3.17 -5.73 8.60
N LEU A 243 -2.40 -6.73 8.16
CA LEU A 243 -2.49 -8.10 8.65
C LEU A 243 -2.03 -8.21 10.11
N GLU A 244 -0.91 -7.58 10.48
CA GLU A 244 -0.45 -7.49 11.87
C GLU A 244 -1.51 -6.83 12.75
N THR A 245 -2.12 -5.73 12.27
CA THR A 245 -3.22 -5.06 12.99
C THR A 245 -4.45 -5.96 13.10
N PHE A 246 -4.78 -6.74 12.06
CA PHE A 246 -5.88 -7.69 12.11
C PHE A 246 -5.61 -8.81 13.13
N LEU A 247 -4.39 -9.34 13.14
CA LEU A 247 -3.94 -10.38 14.06
C LEU A 247 -3.95 -9.90 15.52
N GLU A 248 -3.47 -8.68 15.78
CA GLU A 248 -3.53 -8.06 17.11
C GLU A 248 -4.96 -7.85 17.60
N LEU A 249 -5.90 -7.53 16.69
CA LEU A 249 -7.29 -7.24 17.01
C LEU A 249 -8.21 -8.46 16.83
N TYR A 250 -7.66 -9.65 16.61
CA TYR A 250 -8.41 -10.82 16.15
C TYR A 250 -9.59 -11.18 17.08
N VAL A 251 -9.32 -11.22 18.39
CA VAL A 251 -10.32 -11.55 19.40
C VAL A 251 -11.43 -10.49 19.45
N SER A 252 -11.06 -9.20 19.48
CA SER A 252 -12.05 -8.10 19.46
C SER A 252 -12.90 -8.10 18.18
N ILE A 253 -12.30 -8.42 17.03
CA ILE A 253 -13.04 -8.58 15.76
C ILE A 253 -14.04 -9.73 15.87
N SER A 254 -13.62 -10.88 16.38
CA SER A 254 -14.47 -12.05 16.56
C SER A 254 -15.64 -11.80 17.52
N ASN A 255 -15.36 -11.24 18.70
CA ASN A 255 -16.39 -10.88 19.68
C ASN A 255 -17.39 -9.87 19.11
N THR A 256 -16.91 -8.86 18.39
CA THR A 256 -17.79 -7.86 17.78
C THR A 256 -18.69 -8.49 16.71
N LEU A 257 -18.14 -9.38 15.88
CA LEU A 257 -18.94 -10.11 14.89
C LEU A 257 -19.96 -11.03 15.55
N ASP A 258 -19.63 -11.64 16.70
CA ASP A 258 -20.57 -12.46 17.48
C ASP A 258 -21.75 -11.64 18.03
N CYS A 259 -21.46 -10.48 18.63
CA CYS A 259 -22.49 -9.56 19.10
C CYS A 259 -23.44 -9.15 17.96
N LEU A 260 -22.89 -8.73 16.82
CA LEU A 260 -23.67 -8.33 15.65
C LEU A 260 -24.46 -9.50 15.05
N ARG A 261 -23.91 -10.71 15.14
CA ARG A 261 -24.56 -11.96 14.72
C ARG A 261 -25.79 -12.24 15.58
N ILE A 262 -25.67 -12.15 16.91
CA ILE A 262 -26.78 -12.31 17.85
C ILE A 262 -27.87 -11.25 17.62
N GLU A 263 -27.51 -10.04 17.19
CA GLU A 263 -28.44 -9.00 16.76
C GLU A 263 -29.18 -9.30 15.43
N GLY A 264 -28.89 -10.44 14.77
CA GLY A 264 -29.59 -10.91 13.58
C GLY A 264 -28.98 -10.46 12.25
N ASN A 265 -27.73 -10.00 12.22
CA ASN A 265 -27.06 -9.63 10.98
C ASN A 265 -26.48 -10.88 10.26
N SER A 266 -27.07 -11.23 9.12
CA SER A 266 -26.67 -12.42 8.35
C SER A 266 -25.27 -12.34 7.76
N THR A 267 -24.77 -11.13 7.47
CA THR A 267 -23.41 -10.94 6.98
C THR A 267 -22.39 -11.15 8.08
N SER A 268 -22.65 -10.67 9.32
CA SER A 268 -21.74 -10.93 10.44
C SER A 268 -21.75 -12.40 10.84
N GLU A 269 -22.86 -13.13 10.73
CA GLU A 269 -22.90 -14.59 10.90
C GLU A 269 -21.89 -15.30 9.97
N GLN A 270 -21.93 -14.99 8.68
CA GLN A 270 -21.03 -15.60 7.69
C GLN A 270 -19.56 -15.23 7.96
N LEU A 271 -19.29 -13.96 8.26
CA LEU A 271 -17.94 -13.48 8.54
C LEU A 271 -17.39 -14.09 9.84
N TYR A 272 -18.21 -14.18 10.88
CA TYR A 272 -17.86 -14.80 12.16
C TYR A 272 -17.39 -16.25 11.97
N HIS A 273 -18.16 -17.07 11.25
CA HIS A 273 -17.76 -18.46 10.96
C HIS A 273 -16.50 -18.54 10.09
N SER A 274 -16.35 -17.63 9.14
CA SER A 274 -15.19 -17.62 8.23
C SER A 274 -13.89 -17.32 8.97
N ILE A 275 -13.90 -16.34 9.87
CA ILE A 275 -12.72 -16.02 10.69
C ILE A 275 -12.52 -17.02 11.83
N ASN A 276 -13.58 -17.60 12.40
CA ASN A 276 -13.45 -18.57 13.49
C ASN A 276 -13.22 -20.00 12.98
N SER A 277 -12.42 -20.11 11.92
CA SER A 277 -11.88 -21.38 11.46
C SER A 277 -10.38 -21.42 11.75
N PHE A 278 -9.91 -22.58 12.22
CA PHE A 278 -8.48 -22.79 12.47
C PHE A 278 -7.64 -22.60 11.20
N GLU A 279 -8.22 -22.89 10.04
CA GLU A 279 -7.65 -22.65 8.71
C GLU A 279 -7.34 -21.16 8.49
N THR A 280 -8.31 -20.26 8.71
CA THR A 280 -8.11 -18.82 8.53
C THR A 280 -7.08 -18.26 9.51
N ILE A 281 -7.14 -18.69 10.77
CA ILE A 281 -6.19 -18.26 11.82
C ILE A 281 -4.77 -18.68 11.43
N THR A 282 -4.57 -19.95 11.09
CA THR A 282 -3.25 -20.48 10.71
C THR A 282 -2.73 -19.79 9.45
N SER A 283 -3.58 -19.58 8.45
CA SER A 283 -3.22 -18.89 7.20
C SER A 283 -2.78 -17.45 7.44
N LEU A 284 -3.44 -16.74 8.37
CA LEU A 284 -3.06 -15.39 8.77
C LEU A 284 -1.69 -15.38 9.48
N CYS A 285 -1.47 -16.31 10.42
CA CYS A 285 -0.18 -16.45 11.10
C CYS A 285 0.97 -16.72 10.11
N VAL A 286 0.77 -17.61 9.13
CA VAL A 286 1.74 -17.86 8.06
C VAL A 286 2.04 -16.58 7.27
N ALA A 287 1.00 -15.85 6.86
CA ALA A 287 1.16 -14.62 6.08
C ALA A 287 1.94 -13.55 6.85
N CYS A 288 1.58 -13.28 8.11
CA CYS A 288 2.32 -12.33 8.97
C CYS A 288 3.78 -12.76 9.17
N PHE A 289 4.02 -14.05 9.41
CA PHE A 289 5.37 -14.59 9.60
C PHE A 289 6.27 -14.41 8.37
N LEU A 290 5.74 -14.59 7.15
CA LEU A 290 6.51 -14.41 5.92
C LEU A 290 6.67 -12.93 5.52
N LEU A 291 5.62 -12.14 5.65
CA LEU A 291 5.62 -10.73 5.23
C LEU A 291 6.46 -9.82 6.14
N SER A 292 6.62 -10.20 7.40
CA SER A 292 7.53 -9.50 8.32
C SER A 292 8.98 -9.49 7.81
N GLU A 293 9.46 -10.55 7.17
CA GLU A 293 10.82 -10.64 6.59
C GLU A 293 11.00 -9.76 5.35
N ILE A 294 9.91 -9.54 4.60
CA ILE A 294 9.94 -8.74 3.37
C ILE A 294 9.87 -7.24 3.68
N THR A 295 9.30 -6.89 4.83
CA THR A 295 9.03 -5.49 5.20
C THR A 295 10.27 -4.60 5.18
N PRO A 296 11.45 -5.01 5.70
CA PRO A 296 12.68 -4.22 5.61
C PRO A 296 13.08 -3.90 4.17
N LEU A 297 13.12 -4.91 3.29
CA LEU A 297 13.46 -4.73 1.88
C LEU A 297 12.46 -3.80 1.19
N SER A 298 11.15 -4.03 1.39
CA SER A 298 10.13 -3.22 0.76
C SER A 298 10.18 -1.75 1.19
N ARG A 299 10.56 -1.46 2.45
CA ARG A 299 10.81 -0.09 2.92
C ARG A 299 12.07 0.51 2.28
N LEU A 300 13.16 -0.25 2.17
CA LEU A 300 14.39 0.22 1.52
C LEU A 300 14.13 0.61 0.06
N LEU A 301 13.40 -0.22 -0.68
CA LEU A 301 13.08 0.00 -2.11
C LEU A 301 12.24 1.26 -2.37
N GLN A 302 11.67 1.88 -1.33
CA GLN A 302 10.87 3.11 -1.41
C GLN A 302 11.63 4.34 -0.93
N THR A 303 12.90 4.20 -0.52
CA THR A 303 13.70 5.33 -0.07
C THR A 303 14.18 6.17 -1.27
N PRO A 304 14.04 7.52 -1.24
CA PRO A 304 14.50 8.38 -2.33
C PRO A 304 16.00 8.25 -2.61
N THR A 305 16.78 8.03 -1.54
CA THR A 305 18.24 7.94 -1.56
C THR A 305 18.74 6.50 -1.55
N ILE A 306 18.01 5.59 -2.22
CA ILE A 306 18.39 4.18 -2.26
C ILE A 306 19.79 3.98 -2.86
N ASP A 307 20.59 3.17 -2.20
CA ASP A 307 21.85 2.64 -2.73
C ASP A 307 21.59 1.23 -3.29
N PHE A 308 21.88 1.02 -4.58
CA PHE A 308 21.64 -0.25 -5.24
C PHE A 308 22.51 -1.40 -4.71
N GLY A 309 23.71 -1.11 -4.21
CA GLY A 309 24.57 -2.11 -3.57
C GLY A 309 23.97 -2.58 -2.25
N ILE A 310 23.46 -1.66 -1.42
CA ILE A 310 22.73 -1.98 -0.19
C ILE A 310 21.45 -2.76 -0.51
N ALA A 311 20.69 -2.32 -1.51
CA ALA A 311 19.47 -3.01 -1.94
C ALA A 311 19.75 -4.43 -2.41
N HIS A 312 20.78 -4.63 -3.23
CA HIS A 312 21.20 -5.95 -3.69
C HIS A 312 21.62 -6.85 -2.53
N HIS A 313 22.40 -6.33 -1.58
CA HIS A 313 22.79 -7.10 -0.39
C HIS A 313 21.58 -7.51 0.45
N GLN A 314 20.59 -6.64 0.63
CA GLN A 314 19.35 -7.00 1.34
C GLN A 314 18.53 -8.04 0.59
N VAL A 315 18.48 -7.99 -0.74
CA VAL A 315 17.82 -9.05 -1.53
C VAL A 315 18.49 -10.39 -1.29
N LEU A 316 19.82 -10.47 -1.39
CA LEU A 316 20.57 -11.70 -1.12
C LEU A 316 20.37 -12.21 0.31
N SER A 317 20.37 -11.30 1.29
CA SER A 317 20.11 -11.65 2.69
C SER A 317 18.71 -12.23 2.86
N LEU A 318 17.69 -11.66 2.21
CA LEU A 318 16.32 -12.14 2.27
C LEU A 318 16.18 -13.53 1.64
N LEU A 319 16.83 -13.77 0.49
CA LEU A 319 16.86 -15.08 -0.16
C LEU A 319 17.48 -16.14 0.76
N ASN A 320 18.64 -15.84 1.36
CA ASN A 320 19.27 -16.75 2.32
C ASN A 320 18.38 -17.01 3.56
N THR A 321 17.66 -15.99 4.04
CA THR A 321 16.66 -16.16 5.12
C THR A 321 15.55 -17.12 4.70
N PHE A 322 15.04 -17.01 3.46
CA PHE A 322 14.03 -17.92 2.95
C PHE A 322 14.54 -19.34 2.75
N GLU A 323 15.75 -19.54 2.23
CA GLU A 323 16.38 -20.87 2.12
C GLU A 323 16.58 -21.53 3.50
N THR A 324 16.99 -20.73 4.49
CA THR A 324 17.15 -21.22 5.88
C THR A 324 15.80 -21.61 6.48
N ARG A 325 14.75 -20.82 6.24
CA ARG A 325 13.39 -21.13 6.67
C ARG A 325 12.84 -22.35 5.97
N GLU A 326 13.15 -22.53 4.70
CA GLU A 326 12.76 -23.69 3.91
C GLU A 326 13.35 -24.98 4.48
N THR A 327 14.64 -24.95 4.80
CA THR A 327 15.35 -26.10 5.37
C THR A 327 14.81 -26.48 6.75
N ASN A 328 14.34 -25.50 7.53
CA ASN A 328 13.82 -25.70 8.89
C ASN A 328 12.31 -25.48 8.99
N ALA A 329 11.58 -25.63 7.88
CA ALA A 329 10.17 -25.22 7.78
C ALA A 329 9.28 -25.91 8.81
N THR A 330 9.55 -27.19 9.11
CA THR A 330 8.80 -27.96 10.10
C THR A 330 8.91 -27.33 11.50
N ASP A 331 10.12 -26.95 11.91
CA ASP A 331 10.35 -26.38 13.23
C ASP A 331 9.78 -24.97 13.34
N TYR A 332 9.92 -24.14 12.30
CA TYR A 332 9.32 -22.81 12.27
C TYR A 332 7.80 -22.86 12.28
N PHE A 333 7.21 -23.73 11.46
CA PHE A 333 5.77 -23.90 11.43
C PHE A 333 5.25 -24.34 12.80
N LYS A 334 5.83 -25.40 13.36
CA LYS A 334 5.37 -25.97 14.63
C LYS A 334 5.54 -25.01 15.81
N ASN A 335 6.73 -24.44 15.97
CA ASN A 335 7.07 -23.70 17.19
C ASN A 335 6.66 -22.23 17.15
N ILE A 336 6.42 -21.65 15.97
CA ILE A 336 6.04 -20.23 15.82
C ILE A 336 4.61 -20.12 15.30
N VAL A 337 4.37 -20.59 14.08
CA VAL A 337 3.09 -20.36 13.38
C VAL A 337 1.95 -21.10 14.07
N PHE A 338 2.11 -22.39 14.30
CA PHE A 338 1.07 -23.25 14.86
C PHE A 338 0.79 -22.91 16.32
N GLU A 339 1.83 -22.62 17.12
CA GLU A 339 1.64 -22.22 18.52
C GLU A 339 0.91 -20.88 18.63
N GLN A 340 1.23 -19.90 17.78
CA GLN A 340 0.49 -18.63 17.74
C GLN A 340 -0.98 -18.83 17.31
N ALA A 341 -1.22 -19.65 16.28
CA ALA A 341 -2.57 -19.96 15.83
C ALA A 341 -3.37 -20.68 16.91
N LYS A 342 -2.72 -21.58 17.66
CA LYS A 342 -3.31 -22.30 18.78
C LYS A 342 -3.67 -21.37 19.93
N GLN A 343 -2.80 -20.43 20.32
CA GLN A 343 -3.10 -19.43 21.35
C GLN A 343 -4.36 -18.65 21.01
N ILE A 344 -4.44 -18.07 19.80
CA ILE A 344 -5.63 -17.34 19.34
C ILE A 344 -6.89 -18.23 19.33
N SER A 345 -6.73 -19.49 18.94
CA SER A 345 -7.84 -20.44 18.89
C SER A 345 -8.35 -20.83 20.27
N GLU A 346 -7.46 -21.04 21.25
CA GLU A 346 -7.82 -21.26 22.66
C GLU A 346 -8.59 -20.06 23.20
N GLU A 347 -8.12 -18.86 22.83
CA GLU A 347 -8.77 -17.55 22.94
C GLU A 347 -10.27 -17.54 22.72
N LEU A 348 -10.61 -18.14 21.58
CA LEU A 348 -11.93 -18.11 20.97
C LEU A 348 -12.69 -19.43 21.16
N PHE A 349 -12.17 -20.33 21.98
CA PHE A 349 -12.70 -21.68 22.20
C PHE A 349 -12.84 -22.50 20.89
N ILE A 350 -11.98 -22.25 19.91
CA ILE A 350 -11.90 -22.95 18.63
C ILE A 350 -10.98 -24.16 18.78
N GLN A 351 -11.49 -25.35 18.44
CA GLN A 351 -10.67 -26.56 18.46
C GLN A 351 -9.80 -26.66 17.19
N PRO A 352 -8.48 -26.91 17.32
CA PRO A 352 -7.65 -27.23 16.17
C PRO A 352 -8.20 -28.46 15.44
N ALA A 353 -8.58 -28.29 14.17
CA ALA A 353 -9.15 -29.38 13.37
C ALA A 353 -8.66 -29.31 11.93
N ALA A 354 -8.27 -30.46 11.38
CA ALA A 354 -8.04 -30.62 9.96
C ALA A 354 -9.39 -30.63 9.20
N PRO A 355 -9.50 -29.96 8.04
CA PRO A 355 -10.66 -30.07 7.16
C PRO A 355 -10.92 -31.53 6.75
N ARG A 356 -12.19 -31.88 6.58
CA ARG A 356 -12.58 -33.21 6.08
C ARG A 356 -12.27 -33.30 4.58
N THR A 357 -11.15 -33.91 4.21
CA THR A 357 -10.81 -34.16 2.81
C THR A 357 -11.65 -35.30 2.23
N HIS A 358 -12.36 -35.02 1.14
CA HIS A 358 -13.12 -36.03 0.38
C HIS A 358 -12.17 -36.85 -0.53
N GLN A 359 -11.16 -37.51 0.02
CA GLN A 359 -10.40 -38.49 -0.76
C GLN A 359 -11.15 -39.82 -0.84
N ARG A 360 -11.56 -40.19 -2.06
CA ARG A 360 -12.10 -41.51 -2.36
C ARG A 360 -11.01 -42.57 -2.14
N ARG A 361 -11.24 -43.45 -1.16
CA ARG A 361 -10.67 -44.80 -1.00
C ARG A 361 -9.14 -44.89 -0.88
N HIS A 362 -8.63 -44.74 0.35
CA HIS A 362 -7.85 -45.77 1.07
C HIS A 362 -7.45 -45.24 2.45
N GLY A 363 -7.99 -45.83 3.53
CA GLY A 363 -7.55 -45.63 4.91
C GLY A 363 -7.84 -44.25 5.52
N HIS A 364 -8.82 -44.15 6.42
CA HIS A 364 -8.98 -42.98 7.29
C HIS A 364 -7.79 -42.89 8.25
N ARG A 365 -6.74 -42.14 7.89
CA ARG A 365 -5.88 -41.50 8.88
C ARG A 365 -6.56 -40.18 9.26
N LEU A 366 -6.95 -40.02 10.52
CA LEU A 366 -7.17 -38.69 11.07
C LEU A 366 -5.80 -38.00 10.96
N LEU A 367 -5.66 -37.08 10.00
CA LEU A 367 -4.44 -36.28 9.89
C LEU A 367 -4.40 -35.37 11.12
N ASP A 368 -3.27 -35.39 11.82
CA ASP A 368 -3.02 -34.45 12.90
C ASP A 368 -3.11 -33.02 12.33
N PRO A 369 -3.79 -32.06 12.99
CA PRO A 369 -3.94 -30.71 12.45
C PRO A 369 -2.60 -30.03 12.14
N GLU A 370 -1.56 -30.22 12.96
CA GLU A 370 -0.23 -29.65 12.67
C GLU A 370 0.32 -30.24 11.37
N GLU A 371 0.30 -31.57 11.23
CA GLU A 371 0.75 -32.27 10.02
C GLU A 371 -0.07 -31.83 8.78
N PHE A 372 -1.40 -31.74 8.87
CA PHE A 372 -2.25 -31.32 7.76
C PHE A 372 -1.93 -29.90 7.29
N TYR A 373 -1.89 -28.93 8.20
CA TYR A 373 -1.68 -27.53 7.82
C TYR A 373 -0.23 -27.27 7.44
N ARG A 374 0.74 -28.03 7.95
CA ARG A 374 2.12 -27.99 7.47
C ARG A 374 2.24 -28.49 6.05
N ASP A 375 1.56 -29.59 5.70
CA ASP A 375 1.64 -30.20 4.38
C ASP A 375 0.79 -29.46 3.31
N GLN A 376 -0.30 -28.81 3.71
CA GLN A 376 -1.14 -27.99 2.81
C GLN A 376 -0.65 -26.55 2.68
N ASN A 377 -0.07 -25.99 3.72
CA ASN A 377 0.75 -24.80 3.60
C ASN A 377 2.14 -25.26 3.19
N GLU A 378 2.29 -25.80 1.97
CA GLU A 378 3.61 -25.83 1.31
C GLU A 378 4.23 -24.47 1.55
N MET A 379 5.17 -24.41 2.49
CA MET A 379 5.58 -23.19 3.18
C MET A 379 6.59 -22.46 2.32
N TYR A 380 6.25 -22.27 1.06
CA TYR A 380 7.13 -21.84 0.02
C TYR A 380 6.33 -20.79 -0.74
N LEU A 381 6.71 -19.52 -0.55
CA LEU A 381 6.82 -18.66 -1.71
C LEU A 381 7.78 -19.45 -2.61
N PRO A 382 7.35 -20.13 -3.68
CA PRO A 382 8.33 -20.70 -4.57
C PRO A 382 9.00 -19.47 -5.17
N VAL A 383 10.20 -19.13 -4.71
CA VAL A 383 11.09 -18.28 -5.47
C VAL A 383 11.47 -19.13 -6.68
N LYS A 384 10.53 -19.24 -7.63
CA LYS A 384 10.88 -19.62 -8.98
C LYS A 384 11.76 -18.49 -9.43
N GLU A 385 13.03 -18.79 -9.64
CA GLU A 385 13.85 -18.03 -10.58
C GLU A 385 12.97 -17.82 -11.81
N THR A 386 12.52 -16.58 -12.02
CA THR A 386 11.91 -16.24 -13.30
C THR A 386 13.00 -16.47 -14.34
N PRO A 387 12.68 -17.14 -15.47
CA PRO A 387 13.66 -17.32 -16.51
C PRO A 387 14.18 -15.95 -16.91
N THR A 388 15.50 -15.85 -17.03
CA THR A 388 16.27 -14.74 -17.59
C THR A 388 15.77 -14.37 -18.99
N SER A 389 14.64 -13.67 -19.07
CA SER A 389 14.13 -13.09 -20.31
C SER A 389 13.29 -11.86 -20.00
N CYS A 390 13.98 -10.76 -19.71
CA CYS A 390 13.60 -9.40 -20.09
C CYS A 390 14.80 -8.51 -19.73
N ALA A 391 15.88 -8.69 -20.48
CA ALA A 391 16.89 -7.67 -20.71
C ALA A 391 16.42 -6.77 -21.85
#